data_AF-A0A930U0L6-F1
#
_entry.id   AF-A0A930U0L6-F1
#
_cell.length_a   1.000
_cell.length_b   1.000
_cell.length_c   1.000
_cell.angle_alpha   90.00
_cell.angle_beta   90.00
_cell.angle_gamma   90.00
#
_symmetry.space_group_name_H-M   'P 1'
#
loop_
_entity.id
_entity.type
_entity.pdbx_description
1 polymer ?
#
loop_
_entity_poly.entity_id
_entity_poly.type
_entity_poly.pdbx_seq_one_letter_code
_entity_poly.pdbx_strand_id
1 'polypeptide(L)'
;MKRQHMAWITGLAIALSVSSIGYRTQTLQAQASNVNCQAPQGTPEYNYCAQEQYDEVDTKLNRVYQDWKAQLSPAAQEKLTDAALAWIDYRDAHCTFEVREAIDGTGYSAYLNDCLTRLTEARTAELEYQTTLIP
;
A
#
# COMPACT_ATOMS: atom_id res chain seq x y z
N MET A 1 -11.76 59.97 -11.94
CA MET A 1 -11.22 61.32 -11.68
C MET A 1 -10.11 61.21 -10.65
N LYS A 2 -8.99 61.93 -10.90
CA LYS A 2 -7.88 62.31 -10.00
C LYS A 2 -6.86 61.24 -9.58
N ARG A 3 -5.68 61.35 -10.23
CA ARG A 3 -4.34 61.00 -9.70
C ARG A 3 -3.99 61.89 -8.51
N GLN A 4 -3.31 61.34 -7.50
CA GLN A 4 -2.30 61.98 -6.64
C GLN A 4 -1.45 60.86 -5.99
N HIS A 5 -0.18 60.95 -5.59
CA HIS A 5 1.08 61.60 -6.03
C HIS A 5 2.18 60.91 -5.18
N MET A 6 3.40 60.78 -5.71
CA MET A 6 4.60 60.19 -5.05
C MET A 6 4.95 60.80 -3.69
N ALA A 7 5.56 60.00 -2.81
CA ALA A 7 6.59 60.47 -1.88
C ALA A 7 7.66 59.39 -1.66
N TRP A 8 8.92 59.82 -1.73
CA TRP A 8 10.15 59.03 -1.75
C TRP A 8 10.70 58.88 -0.32
N ILE A 9 11.20 57.71 0.05
CA ILE A 9 12.19 57.58 1.13
C ILE A 9 13.31 56.66 0.65
N THR A 10 14.46 57.27 0.37
CA THR A 10 15.77 56.63 0.29
C THR A 10 16.16 56.13 1.68
N GLY A 11 16.42 54.84 1.83
CA GLY A 11 16.93 54.26 3.08
C GLY A 11 17.76 53.01 2.78
N LEU A 12 19.03 53.03 3.22
CA LEU A 12 20.06 52.01 3.01
C LEU A 12 19.54 50.57 3.21
N ALA A 13 19.71 49.71 2.20
CA ALA A 13 19.64 48.27 2.38
C ALA A 13 20.95 47.80 3.06
N ILE A 14 20.88 47.56 4.37
CA ILE A 14 21.89 46.75 5.06
C ILE A 14 21.75 45.33 4.52
N ALA A 15 22.72 44.91 3.72
CA ALA A 15 22.84 43.51 3.32
C ALA A 15 23.19 42.68 4.57
N LEU A 16 22.17 42.18 5.26
CA LEU A 16 22.35 41.08 6.20
C LEU A 16 22.71 39.86 5.36
N SER A 17 23.99 39.50 5.37
CA SER A 17 24.44 38.20 4.89
C SER A 17 23.77 37.13 5.73
N VAL A 18 22.65 36.58 5.24
CA VAL A 18 22.07 35.36 5.78
C VAL A 18 23.07 34.27 5.42
N SER A 19 23.94 33.93 6.37
CA SER A 19 24.71 32.69 6.29
C SER A 19 23.69 31.58 6.19
N SER A 20 23.57 31.01 5.00
CA SER A 20 22.72 29.85 4.75
C SER A 20 23.20 28.72 5.65
N ILE A 21 22.55 28.57 6.81
CA ILE A 21 22.67 27.37 7.63
C ILE A 21 22.14 26.25 6.75
N GLY A 22 23.06 25.54 6.10
CA GLY A 22 22.76 24.38 5.29
C GLY A 22 22.25 23.28 6.21
N TYR A 23 20.95 23.27 6.47
CA TYR A 23 20.28 22.09 7.00
C TYR A 23 20.46 21.00 5.95
N ARG A 24 21.42 20.08 6.16
CA ARG A 24 21.46 18.82 5.43
C ARG A 24 20.15 18.10 5.78
N THR A 25 19.19 18.13 4.86
CA THR A 25 18.08 17.19 4.89
C THR A 25 18.70 15.80 4.74
N GLN A 26 18.87 15.09 5.85
CA GLN A 26 19.19 13.67 5.82
C GLN A 26 17.97 12.97 5.23
N THR A 27 18.01 12.73 3.92
CA THR A 27 17.13 11.77 3.28
C THR A 27 17.39 10.43 3.95
N LEU A 28 16.42 9.95 4.74
CA LEU A 28 16.36 8.54 5.16
C LEU A 28 16.19 7.72 3.89
N GLN A 29 17.30 7.37 3.25
CA GLN A 29 17.30 6.34 2.22
C GLN A 29 16.98 5.04 2.94
N ALA A 30 15.80 4.48 2.66
CA ALA A 30 15.50 3.09 2.98
C ALA A 30 16.62 2.25 2.36
N GLN A 31 17.51 1.74 3.22
CA GLN A 31 18.52 0.81 2.77
C GLN A 31 17.77 -0.47 2.44
N ALA A 32 17.61 -0.77 1.15
CA ALA A 32 17.32 -2.12 0.70
C ALA A 32 18.56 -2.99 1.04
N SER A 33 18.69 -3.33 2.32
CA SER A 33 19.55 -4.42 2.75
C SER A 33 19.01 -5.70 2.12
N ASN A 34 19.89 -6.66 1.82
CA ASN A 34 19.50 -8.00 1.39
C ASN A 34 18.76 -8.67 2.57
N VAL A 35 17.44 -8.44 2.68
CA VAL A 35 16.63 -9.00 3.76
C VAL A 35 16.40 -10.48 3.46
N ASN A 36 16.85 -11.35 4.37
CA ASN A 36 16.57 -12.77 4.28
C ASN A 36 15.21 -13.09 4.90
N CYS A 37 14.16 -13.18 4.08
CA CYS A 37 12.82 -13.48 4.55
C CYS A 37 12.62 -14.91 5.07
N GLN A 38 13.59 -15.82 4.89
CA GLN A 38 13.57 -17.12 5.54
C GLN A 38 14.01 -17.06 7.01
N ALA A 39 14.68 -15.97 7.41
CA ALA A 39 15.14 -15.77 8.79
C ALA A 39 15.24 -14.26 9.11
N PRO A 40 14.11 -13.53 9.18
CA PRO A 40 14.10 -12.11 9.54
C PRO A 40 14.69 -11.93 10.94
N GLN A 41 15.58 -10.96 11.10
CA GLN A 41 16.35 -10.77 12.36
C GLN A 41 15.72 -9.73 13.30
N GLY A 42 14.61 -9.12 12.90
CA GLY A 42 13.95 -8.06 13.66
C GLY A 42 12.57 -7.72 13.10
N THR A 43 11.84 -6.89 13.85
CA THR A 43 10.50 -6.42 13.43
C THR A 43 10.51 -5.66 12.11
N PRO A 44 11.49 -4.78 11.80
CA PRO A 44 11.55 -4.11 10.50
C PRO A 44 11.64 -5.10 9.33
N GLU A 45 12.51 -6.10 9.44
CA GLU A 45 12.70 -7.14 8.45
C GLU A 45 11.46 -8.03 8.32
N TYR A 46 10.83 -8.40 9.43
CA TYR A 46 9.60 -9.19 9.40
C TYR A 46 8.43 -8.44 8.74
N ASN A 47 8.24 -7.15 9.07
CA ASN A 47 7.25 -6.29 8.40
C ASN A 47 7.48 -6.20 6.90
N TYR A 48 8.73 -6.03 6.48
CA TYR A 48 9.10 -6.03 5.07
C TYR A 48 8.74 -7.36 4.40
N CYS A 49 9.14 -8.48 4.99
CA CYS A 49 8.90 -9.80 4.40
C CYS A 49 7.42 -10.17 4.31
N ALA A 50 6.63 -9.82 5.32
CA ALA A 50 5.18 -10.04 5.28
C ALA A 50 4.50 -9.22 4.18
N GLN A 51 4.97 -7.98 3.93
CA GLN A 51 4.49 -7.16 2.81
C GLN A 51 4.81 -7.82 1.46
N GLU A 52 6.07 -8.22 1.24
CA GLU A 52 6.48 -8.86 -0.02
C GLU A 52 5.69 -10.14 -0.29
N GLN A 53 5.44 -10.95 0.75
CA GLN A 53 4.62 -12.16 0.62
C GLN A 53 3.17 -11.83 0.24
N TYR A 54 2.57 -10.81 0.88
CA TYR A 54 1.23 -10.38 0.52
C TYR A 54 1.16 -9.88 -0.93
N ASP A 55 2.12 -9.07 -1.36
CA ASP A 55 2.18 -8.55 -2.73
C ASP A 55 2.31 -9.67 -3.78
N GLU A 56 3.06 -10.73 -3.47
CA GLU A 56 3.17 -11.92 -4.33
C GLU A 56 1.81 -12.62 -4.51
N VAL A 57 1.11 -12.90 -3.40
CA VAL A 57 -0.16 -13.63 -3.47
C VAL A 57 -1.30 -12.77 -4.03
N ASP A 58 -1.29 -11.45 -3.79
CA ASP A 58 -2.26 -10.53 -4.40
C ASP A 58 -2.04 -10.42 -5.91
N THR A 59 -0.78 -10.39 -6.36
CA THR A 59 -0.45 -10.48 -7.79
C THR A 59 -0.98 -11.76 -8.42
N LYS A 60 -0.85 -12.91 -7.71
CA LYS A 60 -1.40 -14.18 -8.18
C LYS A 60 -2.93 -14.15 -8.25
N LEU A 61 -3.60 -13.67 -7.21
CA LEU A 61 -5.07 -13.55 -7.18
C LEU A 61 -5.57 -12.73 -8.36
N ASN A 62 -4.98 -11.55 -8.59
CA ASN A 62 -5.37 -10.67 -9.68
C ASN A 62 -5.21 -11.34 -11.04
N ARG A 63 -4.15 -12.11 -11.26
CA ARG A 63 -3.97 -12.88 -12.50
C ARG A 63 -5.10 -13.88 -12.70
N VAL A 64 -5.37 -14.73 -11.70
CA VAL A 64 -6.43 -15.75 -11.76
C VAL A 64 -7.81 -15.09 -12.00
N TYR A 65 -8.09 -13.99 -11.31
CA TYR A 65 -9.32 -13.22 -11.50
C TYR A 65 -9.46 -12.71 -12.95
N GLN A 66 -8.42 -12.10 -13.52
CA GLN A 66 -8.47 -11.59 -14.90
C GLN A 66 -8.62 -12.72 -15.92
N ASP A 67 -7.87 -13.82 -15.73
CA ASP A 67 -7.94 -14.99 -16.62
C ASP A 67 -9.33 -15.63 -16.60
N TRP A 68 -9.97 -15.72 -15.43
CA TRP A 68 -11.35 -16.21 -15.34
C TRP A 68 -12.33 -15.22 -15.96
N LYS A 69 -12.21 -13.92 -15.65
CA LYS A 69 -13.08 -12.87 -16.17
C LYS A 69 -13.08 -12.83 -17.70
N ALA A 70 -11.94 -13.05 -18.35
CA ALA A 70 -11.80 -13.07 -19.81
C ALA A 70 -12.62 -14.18 -20.49
N GLN A 71 -12.96 -15.26 -19.78
CA GLN A 71 -13.73 -16.40 -20.30
C GLN A 71 -15.25 -16.23 -20.14
N LEU A 72 -15.68 -15.20 -19.41
CA LEU A 72 -17.07 -14.99 -19.07
C LEU A 72 -17.80 -14.06 -20.05
N SER A 73 -19.11 -14.26 -20.19
CA SER A 73 -19.98 -13.29 -20.86
C SER A 73 -20.02 -11.96 -20.10
N PRO A 74 -20.34 -10.82 -20.74
CA PRO A 74 -20.35 -9.51 -20.07
C PRO A 74 -21.21 -9.48 -18.79
N ALA A 75 -22.38 -10.11 -18.81
CA ALA A 75 -23.26 -10.19 -17.63
C ALA A 75 -22.66 -11.03 -16.49
N ALA A 76 -21.88 -12.07 -16.80
CA ALA A 76 -21.18 -12.86 -15.80
C ALA A 76 -19.92 -12.15 -15.27
N GLN A 77 -19.23 -11.36 -16.12
CA GLN A 77 -18.11 -10.52 -15.69
C GLN A 77 -18.52 -9.47 -14.66
N GLU A 78 -19.71 -8.86 -14.81
CA GLU A 78 -20.26 -7.92 -13.83
C GLU A 78 -20.48 -8.62 -12.48
N LYS A 79 -21.14 -9.79 -12.49
CA LYS A 79 -21.36 -10.58 -11.27
C LYS A 79 -20.07 -11.01 -10.58
N LEU A 80 -19.06 -11.42 -11.36
CA LEU A 80 -17.74 -11.74 -10.83
C LEU A 80 -17.07 -10.51 -10.18
N THR A 81 -17.21 -9.34 -10.80
CA THR A 81 -16.66 -8.08 -10.27
C THR A 81 -17.34 -7.71 -8.95
N ASP A 82 -18.67 -7.78 -8.88
CA ASP A 82 -19.43 -7.51 -7.65
C ASP A 82 -19.02 -8.46 -6.51
N ALA A 83 -18.89 -9.75 -6.82
CA ALA A 83 -18.45 -10.75 -5.84
C ALA A 83 -17.01 -10.51 -5.35
N ALA A 84 -16.11 -10.07 -6.23
CA ALA A 84 -14.74 -9.74 -5.87
C ALA A 84 -14.67 -8.51 -4.95
N LEU A 85 -15.43 -7.45 -5.25
CA LEU A 85 -15.50 -6.24 -4.41
C LEU A 85 -16.06 -6.56 -3.02
N ALA A 86 -17.15 -7.31 -2.95
CA ALA A 86 -17.72 -7.74 -1.66
C ALA A 86 -16.75 -8.61 -0.84
N TRP A 87 -15.95 -9.44 -1.51
CA TRP A 87 -14.92 -10.23 -0.85
C TRP A 87 -13.78 -9.36 -0.30
N ILE A 88 -13.37 -8.30 -1.02
CA ILE A 88 -12.35 -7.34 -0.53
C ILE A 88 -12.86 -6.66 0.75
N ASP A 89 -14.10 -6.19 0.77
CA ASP A 89 -14.70 -5.57 1.96
C ASP A 89 -14.70 -6.53 3.16
N TYR A 90 -15.06 -7.80 2.92
CA TYR A 90 -14.97 -8.84 3.94
C TYR A 90 -13.54 -9.06 4.42
N ARG A 91 -12.58 -9.23 3.51
CA ARG A 91 -11.16 -9.50 3.81
C ARG A 91 -10.59 -8.40 4.70
N ASP A 92 -10.80 -7.16 4.31
CA ASP A 92 -10.20 -6.00 4.99
C ASP A 92 -10.83 -5.81 6.38
N ALA A 93 -12.15 -5.97 6.51
CA ALA A 93 -12.85 -5.92 7.79
C ALA A 93 -12.43 -7.09 8.71
N HIS A 94 -12.32 -8.30 8.17
CA HIS A 94 -11.89 -9.48 8.91
C HIS A 94 -10.47 -9.32 9.43
N CYS A 95 -9.53 -8.94 8.57
CA CYS A 95 -8.12 -8.80 8.97
C CYS A 95 -7.94 -7.67 9.97
N THR A 96 -8.64 -6.54 9.82
CA THR A 96 -8.64 -5.47 10.83
C THR A 96 -9.10 -5.97 12.20
N PHE A 97 -10.15 -6.79 12.24
CA PHE A 97 -10.63 -7.38 13.49
C PHE A 97 -9.67 -8.42 14.08
N GLU A 98 -9.05 -9.24 13.23
CA GLU A 98 -8.09 -10.28 13.62
C GLU A 98 -6.88 -9.69 14.34
N VAL A 99 -6.35 -8.57 13.84
CA VAL A 99 -5.14 -7.93 14.37
C VAL A 99 -5.43 -6.80 15.38
N ARG A 100 -6.67 -6.65 15.84
CA ARG A 100 -7.11 -5.53 16.68
C ARG A 100 -6.26 -5.28 17.93
N GLU A 101 -5.70 -6.33 18.52
CA GLU A 101 -4.88 -6.24 19.75
C GLU A 101 -3.44 -5.76 19.45
N ALA A 102 -3.03 -5.74 18.18
CA ALA A 102 -1.68 -5.37 17.75
C ALA A 102 -1.58 -3.94 17.21
N ILE A 103 -2.67 -3.15 17.21
CA ILE A 103 -2.77 -1.87 16.48
C ILE A 103 -1.67 -0.85 16.79
N ASP A 104 -1.21 -0.81 18.05
CA ASP A 104 -0.16 0.11 18.51
C ASP A 104 1.24 -0.54 18.53
N GLY A 105 1.35 -1.79 18.08
CA GLY A 105 2.58 -2.57 18.06
C GLY A 105 3.38 -2.35 16.77
N THR A 106 4.71 -2.38 16.89
CA THR A 106 5.62 -2.27 15.74
C THR A 106 5.46 -3.42 14.73
N GLY A 107 4.89 -4.56 15.14
CA GLY A 107 4.59 -5.70 14.26
C GLY A 107 3.20 -5.68 13.63
N TYR A 108 2.38 -4.64 13.87
CA TYR A 108 1.01 -4.54 13.36
C TYR A 108 0.92 -4.83 11.86
N SER A 109 1.79 -4.22 11.06
CA SER A 109 1.77 -4.37 9.61
C SER A 109 2.07 -5.80 9.17
N ALA A 110 3.00 -6.49 9.84
CA ALA A 110 3.27 -7.89 9.52
C ALA A 110 2.04 -8.77 9.80
N TYR A 111 1.43 -8.64 10.99
CA TYR A 111 0.25 -9.42 11.32
C TYR A 111 -0.93 -9.14 10.40
N LEU A 112 -1.11 -7.89 9.98
CA LEU A 112 -2.13 -7.52 9.00
C LEU A 112 -1.86 -8.21 7.66
N ASN A 113 -0.63 -8.12 7.16
CA ASN A 113 -0.23 -8.73 5.89
C ASN A 113 -0.28 -10.27 5.94
N ASP A 114 -0.01 -10.90 7.07
CA ASP A 114 -0.16 -12.35 7.25
C ASP A 114 -1.64 -12.78 7.10
N CYS A 115 -2.57 -12.04 7.70
CA CYS A 115 -3.99 -12.29 7.50
C CYS A 115 -4.42 -12.08 6.05
N LEU A 116 -4.01 -10.95 5.45
CA LEU A 116 -4.32 -10.63 4.07
C LEU A 116 -3.80 -11.71 3.13
N THR A 117 -2.58 -12.22 3.36
CA THR A 117 -1.98 -13.32 2.62
C THR A 117 -2.84 -14.57 2.69
N ARG A 118 -3.14 -15.05 3.89
CA ARG A 118 -3.92 -16.29 4.10
C ARG A 118 -5.28 -16.23 3.42
N LEU A 119 -6.00 -15.11 3.54
CA LEU A 119 -7.32 -14.98 2.90
C LEU A 119 -7.21 -14.86 1.38
N THR A 120 -6.17 -14.22 0.86
CA THR A 120 -5.91 -14.06 -0.58
C THR A 120 -5.52 -15.38 -1.24
N GLU A 121 -4.72 -16.22 -0.58
CA GLU A 121 -4.40 -17.57 -1.03
C GLU A 121 -5.67 -18.45 -1.09
N ALA A 122 -6.49 -18.41 -0.04
CA ALA A 122 -7.74 -19.16 0.01
C ALA A 122 -8.70 -18.74 -1.11
N ARG A 123 -8.83 -17.43 -1.35
CA ARG A 123 -9.65 -16.91 -2.45
C ARG A 123 -9.11 -17.33 -3.81
N THR A 124 -7.79 -17.28 -3.99
CA THR A 124 -7.15 -17.72 -5.25
C THR A 124 -7.49 -19.18 -5.54
N ALA A 125 -7.37 -20.06 -4.55
CA ALA A 125 -7.72 -21.47 -4.69
C ALA A 125 -9.21 -21.69 -5.01
N GLU A 126 -10.10 -20.89 -4.41
CA GLU A 126 -11.53 -20.92 -4.71
C GLU A 126 -11.82 -20.54 -6.18
N LEU A 127 -11.19 -19.47 -6.67
CA LEU A 127 -11.33 -19.04 -8.07
C LEU A 127 -10.76 -20.09 -9.03
N GLU A 128 -9.56 -20.61 -8.76
CA GLU A 128 -8.96 -21.69 -9.54
C GLU A 128 -9.90 -22.90 -9.62
N TYR A 129 -10.51 -23.32 -8.50
CA TYR A 129 -11.51 -24.38 -8.50
C TYR A 129 -12.75 -24.02 -9.34
N GLN A 130 -13.30 -22.82 -9.21
CA GLN A 130 -14.46 -22.36 -9.99
C GLN A 130 -14.18 -22.38 -11.50
N THR A 131 -12.96 -22.06 -11.93
CA THR A 131 -12.57 -22.16 -13.35
C THR A 131 -12.64 -23.58 -13.90
N THR A 132 -12.53 -24.60 -13.06
CA THR A 132 -12.65 -26.01 -13.48
C THR A 132 -14.09 -26.50 -13.61
N LEU A 133 -15.06 -25.77 -13.06
CA LEU A 133 -16.47 -26.18 -13.02
C LEU A 133 -17.26 -25.76 -14.25
N ILE A 134 -16.73 -24.83 -15.06
CA ILE A 134 -17.41 -24.30 -16.24
C ILE A 134 -16.67 -24.83 -17.48
N PRO A 135 -17.29 -25.77 -18.24
CA PRO A 135 -16.69 -26.32 -19.46
C PRO A 135 -16.72 -25.36 -20.65
#